data_AF-A0A925VAV6-F1
#
_entry.id   AF-A0A925VAV6-F1
#
_cell.length_a   1.000
_cell.length_b   1.000
_cell.length_c   1.000
_cell.angle_alpha   90.00
_cell.angle_beta   90.00
_cell.angle_gamma   90.00
#
_symmetry.space_group_name_H-M   'P 1'
#
loop_
_entity.id
_entity.type
_entity.pdbx_description
1 polymer ?
#
loop_
_entity_poly.entity_id
_entity_poly.type
_entity_poly.pdbx_seq_one_letter_code
_entity_poly.pdbx_strand_id
1 'polypeptide(L)'
;MRHSVVRDHAALLVVTSALLACSDAPPSSVEPIGTNADSDDGASTPADLDTSDDGASSGDGGGVASGPTYHQDIAPIISQRCSGCHTPGGAAPLVFSSYEAAAPLAPLIASQLQLGAMPPWPPGGDTPPLEHDRSLTDDEYELLLAWNDAGAPEGDASDPAPLIPPELVELPSRDVSTDIGTDYVADPSIPDDYHCFMIELGTTEDRVATGYQFIPQNTKTVHHVLSTVFPAESIAAIQEVDDETPEDGWSCFGGYSNIPGAEPLGALGGWVPGVTASNYPAGTGTFIPAGAVVVAQIHYNTLGGTDPDRTGLDLAFAPPEVEDDLVLLHTSGMPWPGFMIPAGDDSYSTEREVRAGVLLNAGLADDKTGFLLGIAAHMHKLGVEIELSRIDEAGNEDTLLHIPKWDFSWQGSYSFVDAIPVVGTDTIKLRCVYDNSDAHRAAQMMGPTEDVGWGEGTADEMCLGYLQVVDHLP
;
A
#
# COMPACT_ATOMS: atom_id res chain seq x y z
N MET A 1 -46.08 5.03 -12.24
CA MET A 1 -46.82 4.71 -11.00
C MET A 1 -46.46 3.30 -10.53
N ARG A 2 -45.37 3.17 -9.77
CA ARG A 2 -45.12 2.10 -8.79
C ARG A 2 -44.31 2.75 -7.66
N HIS A 3 -44.71 2.44 -6.44
CA HIS A 3 -44.41 3.20 -5.23
C HIS A 3 -43.01 2.95 -4.66
N SER A 4 -42.34 4.06 -4.34
CA SER A 4 -41.67 4.36 -3.06
C SER A 4 -41.85 3.31 -1.95
N VAL A 5 -40.72 2.75 -1.50
CA VAL A 5 -40.52 2.31 -0.11
C VAL A 5 -39.12 2.75 0.29
N VAL A 6 -39.04 3.94 0.89
CA VAL A 6 -37.90 4.39 1.69
C VAL A 6 -37.99 3.66 3.02
N ARG A 7 -36.93 2.97 3.44
CA ARG A 7 -36.81 2.36 4.76
C ARG A 7 -35.75 3.11 5.56
N ASP A 8 -36.23 3.91 6.50
CA ASP A 8 -35.47 4.53 7.58
C ASP A 8 -34.83 3.46 8.47
N HIS A 9 -33.50 3.47 8.62
CA HIS A 9 -32.81 2.81 9.74
C HIS A 9 -31.84 3.80 10.39
N ALA A 10 -32.38 4.61 11.31
CA ALA A 10 -31.60 5.34 12.30
C ALA A 10 -31.19 4.37 13.42
N ALA A 11 -29.89 4.05 13.52
CA ALA A 11 -29.32 3.35 14.66
C ALA A 11 -28.62 4.35 15.58
N LEU A 12 -29.33 4.71 16.63
CA LEU A 12 -28.90 5.56 17.72
C LEU A 12 -27.92 4.78 18.62
N LEU A 13 -26.65 5.19 18.71
CA LEU A 13 -25.74 4.70 19.75
C LEU A 13 -25.28 5.86 20.64
N VAL A 14 -25.91 5.94 21.81
CA VAL A 14 -25.57 6.82 22.92
C VAL A 14 -24.47 6.15 23.73
N VAL A 15 -23.31 6.78 23.87
CA VAL A 15 -22.37 6.48 24.97
C VAL A 15 -22.03 7.77 25.71
N THR A 16 -22.66 7.91 26.87
CA THR A 16 -22.35 8.88 27.93
C THR A 16 -21.30 8.29 28.87
N SER A 17 -20.24 9.05 29.20
CA SER A 17 -19.51 9.10 30.50
C SER A 17 -18.30 10.05 30.31
N ALA A 18 -18.25 11.31 30.79
CA ALA A 18 -18.27 11.85 32.15
C ALA A 18 -16.98 11.63 32.98
N LEU A 19 -16.20 12.73 33.08
CA LEU A 19 -15.56 13.33 34.28
C LEU A 19 -14.13 12.96 34.70
N LEU A 20 -13.30 14.02 34.67
CA LEU A 20 -12.36 14.55 35.70
C LEU A 20 -11.13 13.71 36.13
N ALA A 21 -9.94 14.27 35.91
CA ALA A 21 -9.03 14.67 37.01
C ALA A 21 -7.89 15.59 36.52
N CYS A 22 -7.77 16.76 37.16
CA CYS A 22 -6.54 17.54 37.22
C CYS A 22 -5.66 17.04 38.38
N SER A 23 -4.33 17.01 38.24
CA SER A 23 -3.40 17.50 39.29
C SER A 23 -1.97 17.66 38.79
N ASP A 24 -1.41 18.83 39.11
CA ASP A 24 -0.05 19.31 38.86
C ASP A 24 1.06 18.71 39.76
N ALA A 25 2.28 18.76 39.20
CA ALA A 25 3.60 19.07 39.81
C ALA A 25 4.46 17.96 40.49
N PRO A 26 5.80 18.16 40.65
CA PRO A 26 6.85 18.65 39.73
C PRO A 26 8.17 17.81 39.84
N PRO A 27 9.33 18.20 39.24
CA PRO A 27 10.45 17.28 38.95
C PRO A 27 11.54 17.25 40.03
N SER A 28 12.32 16.17 40.06
CA SER A 28 13.57 16.08 40.82
C SER A 28 14.77 15.80 39.92
N SER A 29 15.63 16.81 39.83
CA SER A 29 17.05 16.78 39.44
C SER A 29 17.88 15.80 40.28
N VAL A 30 18.92 15.17 39.72
CA VAL A 30 20.33 15.22 40.18
C VAL A 30 21.29 14.74 39.06
N GLU A 31 22.06 15.71 38.55
CA GLU A 31 23.47 15.82 38.09
C GLU A 31 24.47 14.63 37.96
N PRO A 32 25.58 14.84 37.20
CA PRO A 32 26.39 13.83 36.49
C PRO A 32 27.76 13.56 37.16
N ILE A 33 28.51 12.55 36.68
CA ILE A 33 29.99 12.32 36.75
C ILE A 33 30.21 10.99 35.98
N GLY A 34 31.21 10.74 35.14
CA GLY A 34 32.42 11.45 34.76
C GLY A 34 33.22 10.56 33.79
N THR A 35 34.10 11.21 33.04
CA THR A 35 35.08 10.65 32.10
C THR A 35 36.01 9.63 32.73
N ASN A 36 36.48 8.64 31.94
CA ASN A 36 37.90 8.31 31.83
C ASN A 36 38.18 7.42 30.61
N ALA A 37 39.12 7.90 29.79
CA ALA A 37 39.92 7.09 28.90
C ALA A 37 40.99 6.35 29.72
N ASP A 38 41.40 5.16 29.30
CA ASP A 38 42.81 4.88 29.01
C ASP A 38 43.00 3.50 28.35
N SER A 39 43.95 3.54 27.42
CA SER A 39 44.70 2.49 26.73
C SER A 39 45.31 1.42 27.64
N ASP A 40 45.46 0.17 27.17
CA ASP A 40 46.74 -0.32 26.59
C ASP A 40 46.69 -1.82 26.24
N ASP A 41 47.27 -2.10 25.07
CA ASP A 41 48.14 -3.22 24.64
C ASP A 41 48.04 -4.64 25.24
N GLY A 42 48.03 -5.61 24.32
CA GLY A 42 48.29 -7.02 24.64
C GLY A 42 48.33 -7.94 23.42
N ALA A 43 49.32 -7.76 22.54
CA ALA A 43 49.61 -8.64 21.40
C ALA A 43 49.97 -10.07 21.83
N SER A 44 49.54 -11.07 21.03
CA SER A 44 50.20 -12.39 20.90
C SER A 44 49.68 -13.14 19.67
N THR A 45 50.46 -13.14 18.59
CA THR A 45 50.52 -14.19 17.55
C THR A 45 51.89 -14.88 17.70
N PRO A 46 52.07 -16.19 17.35
CA PRO A 46 52.33 -16.53 15.94
C PRO A 46 51.91 -17.95 15.50
N ALA A 47 51.71 -18.15 14.19
CA ALA A 47 52.50 -19.08 13.38
C ALA A 47 52.02 -19.11 11.92
N ASP A 48 53.01 -19.00 11.03
CA ASP A 48 52.98 -19.04 9.57
C ASP A 48 52.47 -20.35 8.95
N LEU A 49 52.17 -20.27 7.64
CA LEU A 49 52.37 -21.23 6.54
C LEU A 49 51.38 -20.81 5.42
N ASP A 50 51.66 -20.73 4.12
CA ASP A 50 52.82 -20.85 3.25
C ASP A 50 52.33 -20.32 1.88
N THR A 51 53.17 -19.60 1.14
CA THR A 51 52.84 -19.00 -0.16
C THR A 51 53.25 -19.92 -1.30
N SER A 52 52.39 -20.08 -2.31
CA SER A 52 52.84 -20.46 -3.66
C SER A 52 52.05 -19.69 -4.72
N ASP A 53 52.77 -18.78 -5.36
CA ASP A 53 52.48 -18.12 -6.63
C ASP A 53 52.82 -19.08 -7.78
N ASP A 54 51.95 -19.17 -8.79
CA ASP A 54 52.33 -19.62 -10.13
C ASP A 54 51.28 -19.17 -11.17
N GLY A 55 51.67 -18.18 -11.98
CA GLY A 55 51.56 -18.31 -13.45
C GLY A 55 50.35 -17.68 -14.13
N ALA A 56 50.47 -16.39 -14.46
CA ALA A 56 49.69 -15.77 -15.52
C ALA A 56 50.06 -16.34 -16.90
N SER A 57 49.04 -16.75 -17.68
CA SER A 57 49.16 -16.96 -19.13
C SER A 57 47.99 -16.25 -19.82
N SER A 58 48.35 -15.29 -20.65
CA SER A 58 47.50 -14.52 -21.54
C SER A 58 47.07 -15.36 -22.74
N GLY A 59 45.76 -15.54 -22.88
CA GLY A 59 45.10 -16.12 -24.05
C GLY A 59 43.95 -15.23 -24.49
N ASP A 60 44.15 -14.52 -25.59
CA ASP A 60 43.13 -13.84 -26.38
C ASP A 60 42.16 -14.89 -26.97
N GLY A 61 40.91 -14.82 -26.55
CA GLY A 61 39.82 -15.64 -27.05
C GLY A 61 38.52 -14.94 -26.69
N GLY A 62 37.73 -14.58 -27.69
CA GLY A 62 36.35 -14.13 -27.51
C GLY A 62 35.58 -15.22 -26.77
N GLY A 63 35.55 -15.11 -25.45
CA GLY A 63 34.83 -16.00 -24.57
C GLY A 63 33.36 -15.69 -24.71
N VAL A 64 32.60 -16.64 -25.23
CA VAL A 64 31.18 -16.74 -24.88
C VAL A 64 31.14 -16.68 -23.36
N ALA A 65 30.56 -15.62 -22.79
CA ALA A 65 30.45 -15.48 -21.35
C ALA A 65 29.82 -16.78 -20.81
N SER A 66 30.50 -17.46 -19.89
CA SER A 66 30.02 -18.73 -19.32
C SER A 66 28.96 -18.47 -18.25
N GLY A 67 27.92 -17.73 -18.61
CA GLY A 67 26.86 -17.24 -17.71
C GLY A 67 25.85 -16.39 -18.47
N PRO A 68 24.73 -16.01 -17.81
CA PRO A 68 23.72 -15.16 -18.42
C PRO A 68 24.30 -13.80 -18.80
N THR A 69 23.71 -13.17 -19.81
CA THR A 69 24.16 -11.89 -20.39
C THR A 69 23.01 -10.89 -20.46
N TYR A 70 23.35 -9.60 -20.51
CA TYR A 70 22.34 -8.55 -20.46
C TYR A 70 21.35 -8.63 -21.62
N HIS A 71 21.83 -8.64 -22.87
CA HIS A 71 20.95 -8.57 -24.03
C HIS A 71 20.10 -9.83 -24.26
N GLN A 72 20.62 -11.00 -23.92
CA GLN A 72 19.94 -12.27 -24.16
C GLN A 72 19.06 -12.71 -22.98
N ASP A 73 19.46 -12.44 -21.74
CA ASP A 73 18.81 -13.06 -20.57
C ASP A 73 18.18 -12.04 -19.62
N ILE A 74 18.85 -10.90 -19.37
CA ILE A 74 18.46 -9.98 -18.29
C ILE A 74 17.57 -8.83 -18.74
N ALA A 75 17.79 -8.31 -19.95
CA ALA A 75 17.01 -7.19 -20.48
C ALA A 75 15.50 -7.49 -20.54
N PRO A 76 15.03 -8.69 -20.93
CA PRO A 76 13.61 -9.04 -20.85
C PRO A 76 13.05 -8.98 -19.42
N ILE A 77 13.81 -9.47 -18.43
CA ILE A 77 13.41 -9.47 -17.02
C ILE A 77 13.32 -8.04 -16.48
N ILE A 78 14.36 -7.22 -16.72
CA ILE A 78 14.36 -5.80 -16.31
C ILE A 78 13.22 -5.03 -16.98
N SER A 79 12.97 -5.29 -18.26
CA SER A 79 11.86 -4.68 -19.01
C SER A 79 10.52 -5.01 -18.35
N GLN A 80 10.27 -6.28 -18.03
CA GLN A 80 8.97 -6.72 -17.53
C GLN A 80 8.75 -6.39 -16.05
N ARG A 81 9.76 -6.63 -15.21
CA ARG A 81 9.62 -6.64 -13.74
C ARG A 81 10.05 -5.33 -13.08
N CYS A 82 11.00 -4.61 -13.68
CA CYS A 82 11.60 -3.43 -13.06
C CYS A 82 11.18 -2.13 -13.74
N SER A 83 10.98 -2.13 -15.05
CA SER A 83 10.81 -0.90 -15.84
C SER A 83 9.47 -0.19 -15.62
N GLY A 84 8.51 -0.80 -14.90
CA GLY A 84 7.32 -0.10 -14.42
C GLY A 84 7.67 1.09 -13.50
N CYS A 85 8.71 0.95 -12.67
CA CYS A 85 9.19 2.01 -11.78
C CYS A 85 10.55 2.58 -12.21
N HIS A 86 11.48 1.73 -12.68
CA HIS A 86 12.87 2.05 -13.01
C HIS A 86 13.07 2.55 -14.45
N THR A 87 12.22 3.47 -14.88
CA THR A 87 12.22 4.10 -16.21
C THR A 87 12.41 5.62 -16.06
N PRO A 88 12.91 6.36 -17.08
CA PRO A 88 13.02 7.81 -16.99
C PRO A 88 11.69 8.48 -16.63
N GLY A 89 11.66 9.25 -15.54
CA GLY A 89 10.45 9.90 -15.03
C GLY A 89 9.48 8.96 -14.28
N GLY A 90 9.85 7.69 -14.07
CA GLY A 90 9.13 6.75 -13.22
C GLY A 90 9.32 7.02 -11.73
N ALA A 91 8.62 6.24 -10.91
CA ALA A 91 8.62 6.41 -9.45
C ALA A 91 9.96 6.11 -8.77
N ALA A 92 10.84 5.32 -9.40
CA ALA A 92 12.13 4.97 -8.82
C ALA A 92 13.25 5.95 -9.23
N PRO A 93 14.18 6.29 -8.32
CA PRO A 93 15.27 7.24 -8.62
C PRO A 93 16.36 6.65 -9.53
N LEU A 94 16.46 5.32 -9.61
CA LEU A 94 17.42 4.61 -10.45
C LEU A 94 16.73 4.11 -11.71
N VAL A 95 17.40 4.20 -12.85
CA VAL A 95 16.88 3.76 -14.14
C VAL A 95 17.72 2.60 -14.66
N PHE A 96 17.06 1.54 -15.15
CA PHE A 96 17.72 0.31 -15.62
C PHE A 96 17.51 0.01 -17.12
N SER A 97 17.00 0.98 -17.88
CA SER A 97 16.54 0.81 -19.27
C SER A 97 17.64 0.56 -20.32
N SER A 98 18.90 0.39 -19.91
CA SER A 98 20.04 0.08 -20.80
C SER A 98 21.12 -0.70 -20.06
N TYR A 99 22.01 -1.37 -20.80
CA TYR A 99 23.14 -2.09 -20.23
C TYR A 99 24.05 -1.15 -19.43
N GLU A 100 24.38 0.01 -19.99
CA GLU A 100 25.26 0.99 -19.37
C GLU A 100 24.69 1.56 -18.07
N ALA A 101 23.36 1.56 -17.92
CA ALA A 101 22.68 1.98 -16.70
C ALA A 101 22.57 0.82 -15.68
N ALA A 102 22.26 -0.40 -16.14
CA ALA A 102 22.00 -1.53 -15.27
C ALA A 102 23.28 -2.22 -14.75
N ALA A 103 24.27 -2.45 -15.61
CA ALA A 103 25.46 -3.25 -15.27
C ALA A 103 26.27 -2.69 -14.09
N PRO A 104 26.52 -1.37 -13.98
CA PRO A 104 27.19 -0.80 -12.79
C PRO A 104 26.40 -0.99 -11.49
N LEU A 105 25.09 -1.23 -11.59
CA LEU A 105 24.17 -1.39 -10.47
C LEU A 105 23.82 -2.86 -10.20
N ALA A 106 24.38 -3.83 -10.94
CA ALA A 106 24.10 -5.24 -10.76
C ALA A 106 24.29 -5.74 -9.31
N PRO A 107 25.34 -5.33 -8.56
CA PRO A 107 25.48 -5.71 -7.14
C PRO A 107 24.39 -5.12 -6.26
N LEU A 108 23.92 -3.90 -6.57
CA LEU A 108 22.82 -3.28 -5.84
C LEU A 108 21.51 -3.99 -6.14
N ILE A 109 21.24 -4.28 -7.42
CA ILE A 109 20.06 -5.07 -7.84
C ILE A 109 20.06 -6.39 -7.08
N ALA A 110 21.13 -7.18 -7.17
CA ALA A 110 21.26 -8.47 -6.48
C ALA A 110 21.03 -8.35 -4.97
N SER A 111 21.60 -7.32 -4.31
CA SER A 111 21.39 -7.08 -2.89
C SER A 111 19.92 -6.77 -2.55
N GLN A 112 19.21 -5.98 -3.37
CA GLN A 112 17.79 -5.68 -3.13
C GLN A 112 16.90 -6.91 -3.34
N LEU A 113 17.22 -7.76 -4.33
CA LEU A 113 16.54 -9.04 -4.55
C LEU A 113 16.72 -9.97 -3.34
N GLN A 114 17.96 -10.11 -2.84
CA GLN A 114 18.27 -10.97 -1.69
C GLN A 114 17.59 -10.52 -0.39
N LEU A 115 17.38 -9.20 -0.24
CA LEU A 115 16.60 -8.65 0.88
C LEU A 115 15.09 -8.88 0.72
N GLY A 116 14.62 -9.24 -0.49
CA GLY A 116 13.21 -9.31 -0.82
C GLY A 116 12.54 -7.93 -0.94
N ALA A 117 13.33 -6.86 -1.05
CA ALA A 117 12.82 -5.49 -1.15
C ALA A 117 12.31 -5.16 -2.56
N MET A 118 12.78 -5.90 -3.58
CA MET A 118 12.46 -5.66 -4.99
C MET A 118 12.26 -6.98 -5.75
N PRO A 119 11.37 -7.01 -6.76
CA PRO A 119 10.27 -6.07 -6.96
C PRO A 119 9.32 -6.07 -5.76
N PRO A 120 8.68 -4.93 -5.44
CA PRO A 120 7.83 -4.84 -4.27
C PRO A 120 6.52 -5.62 -4.49
N TRP A 121 6.48 -6.86 -4.02
CA TRP A 121 5.30 -7.72 -4.02
C TRP A 121 5.15 -8.41 -2.66
N PRO A 122 4.51 -7.75 -1.69
CA PRO A 122 4.38 -8.26 -0.33
C PRO A 122 3.61 -9.59 -0.16
N PRO A 123 2.58 -9.93 -0.97
CA PRO A 123 1.83 -11.18 -0.79
C PRO A 123 2.73 -12.42 -0.88
N GLY A 124 2.60 -13.31 0.10
CA GLY A 124 3.26 -14.61 0.15
C GLY A 124 2.63 -15.63 -0.80
N GLY A 125 3.40 -16.67 -1.15
CA GLY A 125 2.98 -17.69 -2.13
C GLY A 125 1.85 -18.63 -1.67
N ASP A 126 1.41 -18.54 -0.41
CA ASP A 126 0.21 -19.19 0.13
C ASP A 126 -1.06 -18.34 -0.06
N THR A 127 -0.93 -17.11 -0.54
CA THR A 127 -2.05 -16.27 -0.98
C THR A 127 -2.62 -16.83 -2.30
N PRO A 128 -3.96 -16.88 -2.48
CA PRO A 128 -4.56 -17.22 -3.76
C PRO A 128 -4.03 -16.36 -4.91
N PRO A 129 -4.03 -16.83 -6.17
CA PRO A 129 -3.51 -16.06 -7.29
C PRO A 129 -4.13 -14.66 -7.40
N LEU A 130 -3.27 -13.65 -7.51
CA LEU A 130 -3.64 -12.25 -7.62
C LEU A 130 -3.30 -11.73 -9.02
N GLU A 131 -4.08 -10.80 -9.53
CA GLU A 131 -3.81 -10.13 -10.80
C GLU A 131 -2.56 -9.26 -10.72
N HIS A 132 -1.89 -9.06 -11.86
CA HIS A 132 -0.72 -8.19 -12.01
C HIS A 132 0.46 -8.53 -11.08
N ASP A 133 0.69 -9.82 -10.83
CA ASP A 133 1.82 -10.31 -10.05
C ASP A 133 3.16 -9.88 -10.69
N ARG A 134 3.86 -8.99 -9.98
CA ARG A 134 5.16 -8.43 -10.36
C ARG A 134 6.35 -9.13 -9.70
N SER A 135 6.13 -10.19 -8.92
CA SER A 135 7.20 -11.00 -8.35
C SER A 135 8.09 -11.62 -9.43
N LEU A 136 9.29 -12.00 -9.02
CA LEU A 136 10.19 -12.77 -9.87
C LEU A 136 9.86 -14.25 -9.72
N THR A 137 9.89 -14.97 -10.83
CA THR A 137 10.00 -16.43 -10.78
C THR A 137 11.37 -16.85 -10.22
N ASP A 138 11.47 -18.06 -9.69
CA ASP A 138 12.74 -18.61 -9.18
C ASP A 138 13.85 -18.53 -10.25
N ASP A 139 13.54 -18.88 -11.50
CA ASP A 139 14.48 -18.82 -12.62
C ASP A 139 14.92 -17.37 -12.93
N GLU A 140 13.99 -16.41 -12.93
CA GLU A 140 14.30 -14.99 -13.15
C GLU A 140 15.19 -14.43 -12.04
N TYR A 141 14.90 -14.78 -10.78
CA TYR A 141 15.70 -14.42 -9.62
C TYR A 141 17.12 -15.00 -9.73
N GLU A 142 17.24 -16.29 -10.02
CA GLU A 142 18.54 -16.95 -10.17
C GLU A 142 19.36 -16.38 -11.33
N LEU A 143 18.72 -16.04 -12.47
CA LEU A 143 19.40 -15.41 -13.60
C LEU A 143 19.99 -14.05 -13.24
N LEU A 144 19.23 -13.19 -12.53
CA LEU A 144 19.71 -11.88 -12.09
C LEU A 144 20.91 -12.00 -11.14
N LEU A 145 20.88 -12.95 -10.21
CA LEU A 145 22.02 -13.21 -9.31
C LEU A 145 23.23 -13.77 -10.07
N ALA A 146 23.02 -14.74 -10.94
CA ALA A 146 24.09 -15.34 -11.73
C ALA A 146 24.75 -14.33 -12.69
N TRP A 147 23.97 -13.38 -13.24
CA TRP A 147 24.50 -12.29 -14.06
C TRP A 147 25.37 -11.35 -13.24
N ASN A 148 24.93 -10.98 -12.04
CA ASN A 148 25.75 -10.21 -11.11
C ASN A 148 27.07 -10.94 -10.78
N ASP A 149 27.00 -12.23 -10.44
CA ASP A 149 28.16 -13.03 -10.04
C ASP A 149 29.16 -13.23 -11.19
N ALA A 150 28.68 -13.24 -12.43
CA ALA A 150 29.51 -13.26 -13.64
C ALA A 150 30.16 -11.91 -13.98
N GLY A 151 29.93 -10.86 -13.18
CA GLY A 151 30.44 -9.51 -13.42
C GLY A 151 29.60 -8.70 -14.42
N ALA A 152 28.31 -9.01 -14.53
CA ALA A 152 27.33 -8.33 -15.37
C ALA A 152 27.73 -8.24 -16.86
N PRO A 153 28.01 -9.36 -17.55
CA PRO A 153 28.40 -9.33 -18.97
C PRO A 153 27.28 -8.79 -19.88
N GLU A 154 27.66 -8.01 -20.90
CA GLU A 154 26.73 -7.35 -21.84
C GLU A 154 26.02 -8.33 -22.77
N GLY A 155 26.75 -9.30 -23.33
CA GLY A 155 26.23 -10.18 -24.39
C GLY A 155 26.31 -9.53 -25.78
N ASP A 156 25.58 -10.10 -26.74
CA ASP A 156 25.58 -9.60 -28.13
C ASP A 156 24.39 -8.65 -28.37
N ALA A 157 24.67 -7.35 -28.44
CA ALA A 157 23.67 -6.32 -28.73
C ALA A 157 23.02 -6.44 -30.11
N SER A 158 23.61 -7.21 -31.03
CA SER A 158 23.05 -7.44 -32.38
C SER A 158 22.03 -8.57 -32.44
N ASP A 159 21.93 -9.39 -31.39
CA ASP A 159 20.96 -10.49 -31.25
C ASP A 159 20.28 -10.44 -29.86
N PRO A 160 19.56 -9.35 -29.53
CA PRO A 160 18.90 -9.23 -28.24
C PRO A 160 17.67 -10.14 -28.17
N ALA A 161 17.40 -10.66 -26.97
CA ALA A 161 16.12 -11.29 -26.70
C ALA A 161 14.98 -10.26 -26.79
N PRO A 162 13.76 -10.68 -27.19
CA PRO A 162 12.61 -9.80 -27.22
C PRO A 162 12.32 -9.24 -25.82
N LEU A 163 12.20 -7.91 -25.71
CA LEU A 163 11.79 -7.26 -24.47
C LEU A 163 10.30 -7.48 -24.22
N ILE A 164 9.95 -7.79 -22.97
CA ILE A 164 8.58 -7.91 -22.52
C ILE A 164 8.25 -6.64 -21.73
N PRO A 165 7.27 -5.82 -22.15
CA PRO A 165 6.93 -4.61 -21.42
C PRO A 165 6.32 -4.93 -20.05
N PRO A 166 6.40 -4.00 -19.08
CA PRO A 166 5.69 -4.17 -17.82
C PRO A 166 4.19 -4.17 -18.06
N GLU A 167 3.45 -4.93 -17.26
CA GLU A 167 1.99 -4.93 -17.27
C GLU A 167 1.50 -3.74 -16.43
N LEU A 168 1.34 -2.59 -17.07
CA LEU A 168 0.79 -1.39 -16.44
C LEU A 168 -0.71 -1.34 -16.66
N VAL A 169 -1.45 -1.04 -15.59
CA VAL A 169 -2.89 -0.85 -15.66
C VAL A 169 -3.17 0.51 -16.28
N GLU A 170 -3.81 0.50 -17.45
CA GLU A 170 -4.33 1.71 -18.07
C GLU A 170 -5.81 1.87 -17.78
N LEU A 171 -6.22 3.11 -17.54
CA LEU A 171 -7.61 3.48 -17.39
C LEU A 171 -8.31 3.42 -18.76
N PRO A 172 -9.46 2.73 -18.92
CA PRO A 172 -10.08 2.50 -20.23
C PRO A 172 -10.63 3.77 -20.89
N SER A 173 -10.98 4.76 -20.09
CA SER A 173 -11.44 6.10 -20.50
C SER A 173 -11.04 7.15 -19.46
N ARG A 174 -11.16 8.43 -19.80
CA ARG A 174 -10.96 9.57 -18.88
C ARG A 174 -12.18 10.48 -18.99
N ASP A 175 -13.31 9.98 -18.52
CA ASP A 175 -14.61 10.65 -18.65
C ASP A 175 -14.69 11.86 -17.70
N VAL A 176 -14.01 11.78 -16.57
CA VAL A 176 -13.71 12.90 -15.67
C VAL A 176 -12.20 13.02 -15.56
N SER A 177 -11.71 14.26 -15.59
CA SER A 177 -10.33 14.62 -15.28
C SER A 177 -10.35 15.93 -14.50
N THR A 178 -9.95 15.87 -13.24
CA THR A 178 -10.03 16.96 -12.26
C THR A 178 -8.84 16.86 -11.30
N ASP A 179 -8.75 17.75 -10.32
CA ASP A 179 -7.70 17.76 -9.31
C ASP A 179 -8.20 18.34 -7.97
N ILE A 180 -7.33 18.39 -6.98
CA ILE A 180 -7.62 18.98 -5.66
C ILE A 180 -7.88 20.50 -5.68
N GLY A 181 -7.87 21.15 -6.85
CA GLY A 181 -8.25 22.55 -7.05
C GLY A 181 -7.17 23.58 -6.70
N THR A 182 -6.15 23.20 -5.92
CA THR A 182 -5.11 24.09 -5.40
C THR A 182 -3.69 23.52 -5.55
N ASP A 183 -2.70 24.40 -5.46
CA ASP A 183 -1.29 24.01 -5.29
C ASP A 183 -0.98 24.00 -3.79
N TYR A 184 -1.01 22.81 -3.18
CA TYR A 184 -0.84 22.66 -1.74
C TYR A 184 0.62 22.45 -1.35
N VAL A 185 1.06 23.08 -0.25
CA VAL A 185 2.38 22.88 0.33
C VAL A 185 2.19 22.29 1.72
N ALA A 186 2.58 21.02 1.90
CA ALA A 186 2.50 20.33 3.18
C ALA A 186 3.29 21.06 4.28
N ASP A 187 2.80 21.02 5.52
CA ASP A 187 3.43 21.69 6.66
C ASP A 187 4.80 21.05 6.96
N PRO A 188 5.93 21.73 6.65
CA PRO A 188 7.26 21.15 6.86
C PRO A 188 7.65 21.05 8.35
N SER A 189 6.80 21.54 9.26
CA SER A 189 7.04 21.47 10.71
C SER A 189 6.68 20.10 11.31
N ILE A 190 5.91 19.29 10.59
CA ILE A 190 5.53 17.93 10.97
C ILE A 190 6.06 16.91 9.95
N PRO A 191 6.46 15.69 10.36
CA PRO A 191 7.01 14.70 9.45
C PRO A 191 5.98 14.11 8.47
N ASP A 192 4.74 14.00 8.92
CA ASP A 192 3.63 13.36 8.22
C ASP A 192 2.42 14.31 8.27
N ASP A 193 2.03 14.84 7.12
CA ASP A 193 0.90 15.75 6.97
C ASP A 193 -0.25 15.04 6.26
N TYR A 194 -1.33 14.79 6.99
CA TYR A 194 -2.54 14.15 6.50
C TYR A 194 -3.59 15.21 6.22
N HIS A 195 -3.74 15.57 4.94
CA HIS A 195 -4.58 16.67 4.52
C HIS A 195 -5.68 16.19 3.57
N CYS A 196 -6.89 16.65 3.79
CA CYS A 196 -8.06 16.28 3.00
C CYS A 196 -8.47 17.41 2.06
N PHE A 197 -8.86 17.02 0.86
CA PHE A 197 -9.41 17.91 -0.15
C PHE A 197 -10.74 17.37 -0.66
N MET A 198 -11.71 18.26 -0.83
CA MET A 198 -12.93 17.96 -1.57
C MET A 198 -12.68 18.18 -3.07
N ILE A 199 -12.84 17.13 -3.86
CA ILE A 199 -12.70 17.11 -5.31
C ILE A 199 -14.09 17.08 -5.93
N GLU A 200 -14.47 18.13 -6.67
CA GLU A 200 -15.70 18.14 -7.45
C GLU A 200 -15.54 17.29 -8.72
N LEU A 201 -16.43 16.31 -8.91
CA LEU A 201 -16.41 15.43 -10.09
C LEU A 201 -17.10 16.05 -11.31
N GLY A 202 -17.97 17.04 -11.10
CA GLY A 202 -18.76 17.67 -12.16
C GLY A 202 -19.79 16.74 -12.83
N THR A 203 -20.14 15.60 -12.21
CA THR A 203 -21.14 14.68 -12.75
C THR A 203 -22.52 15.33 -12.74
N THR A 204 -23.25 15.25 -13.86
CA THR A 204 -24.60 15.84 -13.98
C THR A 204 -25.72 14.81 -14.00
N GLU A 205 -25.37 13.53 -14.04
CA GLU A 205 -26.24 12.37 -14.06
C GLU A 205 -25.60 11.25 -13.24
N ASP A 206 -26.43 10.29 -12.81
CA ASP A 206 -25.96 9.11 -12.10
C ASP A 206 -25.18 8.21 -13.08
N ARG A 207 -24.01 7.72 -12.66
CA ARG A 207 -23.09 6.90 -13.46
C ARG A 207 -22.50 5.77 -12.63
N VAL A 208 -21.90 4.78 -13.29
CA VAL A 208 -21.14 3.72 -12.62
C VAL A 208 -19.68 3.80 -13.02
N ALA A 209 -18.81 4.14 -12.07
CA ALA A 209 -17.36 4.19 -12.28
C ALA A 209 -16.80 2.77 -12.36
N THR A 210 -15.98 2.51 -13.37
CA THR A 210 -15.31 1.22 -13.62
C THR A 210 -13.82 1.26 -13.29
N GLY A 211 -13.29 2.44 -12.93
CA GLY A 211 -11.91 2.60 -12.52
C GLY A 211 -11.57 4.06 -12.24
N TYR A 212 -10.40 4.27 -11.65
CA TYR A 212 -9.88 5.59 -11.31
C TYR A 212 -8.36 5.63 -11.44
N GLN A 213 -7.79 6.83 -11.52
CA GLN A 213 -6.36 7.07 -11.45
C GLN A 213 -6.09 8.36 -10.68
N PHE A 214 -5.39 8.27 -9.55
CA PHE A 214 -4.79 9.44 -8.92
C PHE A 214 -3.43 9.75 -9.55
N ILE A 215 -3.14 11.04 -9.73
CA ILE A 215 -1.94 11.50 -10.44
C ILE A 215 -1.25 12.56 -9.58
N PRO A 216 -0.40 12.14 -8.61
CA PRO A 216 0.37 13.09 -7.83
C PRO A 216 1.31 13.90 -8.72
N GLN A 217 1.32 15.21 -8.55
CA GLN A 217 2.25 16.09 -9.25
C GLN A 217 3.64 16.00 -8.62
N ASN A 218 3.68 15.90 -7.29
CA ASN A 218 4.90 15.76 -6.50
C ASN A 218 5.01 14.35 -5.91
N THR A 219 5.49 13.41 -6.73
CA THR A 219 5.71 12.01 -6.32
C THR A 219 6.81 11.83 -5.28
N LYS A 220 7.50 12.91 -4.85
CA LYS A 220 8.50 12.84 -3.78
C LYS A 220 7.87 12.97 -2.39
N THR A 221 6.78 13.73 -2.29
CA THR A 221 6.11 14.02 -1.01
C THR A 221 4.83 13.22 -0.84
N VAL A 222 4.04 13.02 -1.90
CA VAL A 222 2.82 12.23 -1.81
C VAL A 222 3.15 10.76 -1.54
N HIS A 223 2.83 10.30 -0.33
CA HIS A 223 3.09 8.95 0.14
C HIS A 223 1.92 8.01 -0.15
N HIS A 224 0.68 8.47 0.01
CA HIS A 224 -0.50 7.77 -0.48
C HIS A 224 -1.71 8.71 -0.58
N VAL A 225 -2.72 8.27 -1.33
CA VAL A 225 -4.05 8.89 -1.38
C VAL A 225 -5.08 7.86 -0.96
N LEU A 226 -6.01 8.23 -0.09
CA LEU A 226 -7.21 7.46 0.23
C LEU A 226 -8.43 8.31 -0.11
N SER A 227 -9.50 7.70 -0.61
CA SER A 227 -10.63 8.47 -1.12
C SER A 227 -12.00 7.84 -0.88
N THR A 228 -12.96 8.71 -0.55
CA THR A 228 -14.35 8.34 -0.29
C THR A 228 -15.28 9.20 -1.15
N VAL A 229 -16.31 8.57 -1.72
CA VAL A 229 -17.36 9.25 -2.49
C VAL A 229 -18.43 9.75 -1.53
N PHE A 230 -18.84 11.01 -1.70
CA PHE A 230 -19.96 11.63 -0.99
C PHE A 230 -21.01 12.12 -1.99
N PRO A 231 -22.30 12.03 -1.65
CA PRO A 231 -23.37 12.54 -2.50
C PRO A 231 -23.48 14.06 -2.38
N ALA A 232 -24.16 14.70 -3.34
CA ALA A 232 -24.24 16.17 -3.44
C ALA A 232 -24.80 16.84 -2.16
N GLU A 233 -25.69 16.17 -1.44
CA GLU A 233 -26.25 16.66 -0.18
C GLU A 233 -25.22 16.81 0.95
N SER A 234 -24.08 16.12 0.87
CA SER A 234 -23.01 16.19 1.86
C SER A 234 -22.08 17.38 1.67
N ILE A 235 -22.10 18.04 0.49
CA ILE A 235 -21.16 19.11 0.13
C ILE A 235 -21.18 20.24 1.17
N ALA A 236 -22.37 20.66 1.63
CA ALA A 236 -22.46 21.76 2.58
C ALA A 236 -21.81 21.44 3.94
N ALA A 237 -21.90 20.19 4.40
CA ALA A 237 -21.28 19.75 5.63
C ALA A 237 -19.75 19.58 5.48
N ILE A 238 -19.30 19.08 4.33
CA ILE A 238 -17.86 18.99 4.02
C ILE A 238 -17.24 20.38 3.95
N GLN A 239 -17.90 21.33 3.28
CA GLN A 239 -17.43 22.71 3.19
C GLN A 239 -17.40 23.39 4.57
N GLU A 240 -18.33 23.07 5.48
CA GLU A 240 -18.30 23.62 6.84
C GLU A 240 -17.01 23.22 7.58
N VAL A 241 -16.52 21.99 7.38
CA VAL A 241 -15.24 21.52 7.96
C VAL A 241 -14.04 22.19 7.28
N ASP A 242 -14.05 22.29 5.95
CA ASP A 242 -13.01 22.99 5.18
C ASP A 242 -12.87 24.46 5.62
N ASP A 243 -14.00 25.15 5.81
CA ASP A 243 -14.07 26.55 6.24
C ASP A 243 -13.64 26.78 7.72
N GLU A 244 -13.41 25.73 8.53
CA GLU A 244 -12.92 25.87 9.91
C GLU A 244 -11.49 26.41 9.96
N THR A 245 -10.72 26.19 8.90
CA THR A 245 -9.34 26.67 8.76
C THR A 245 -9.19 27.62 7.57
N PRO A 246 -8.23 28.55 7.59
CA PRO A 246 -8.00 29.45 6.46
C PRO A 246 -7.19 28.82 5.31
N GLU A 247 -6.75 27.57 5.48
CA GLU A 247 -5.98 26.80 4.51
C GLU A 247 -6.93 26.13 3.51
N ASP A 248 -6.47 25.87 2.29
CA ASP A 248 -7.26 25.08 1.34
C ASP A 248 -7.23 23.61 1.80
N GLY A 249 -8.39 22.98 1.95
CA GLY A 249 -8.49 21.67 2.58
C GLY A 249 -8.36 21.76 4.10
N TRP A 250 -8.40 20.62 4.77
CA TRP A 250 -8.26 20.55 6.23
C TRP A 250 -7.37 19.38 6.64
N SER A 251 -6.69 19.54 7.78
CA SER A 251 -6.01 18.41 8.41
C SER A 251 -7.05 17.37 8.85
N CYS A 252 -6.90 16.14 8.38
CA CYS A 252 -7.85 15.07 8.61
C CYS A 252 -7.21 13.82 9.23
N PHE A 253 -6.19 14.07 10.05
CA PHE A 253 -5.62 13.07 10.95
C PHE A 253 -6.71 12.54 11.90
N GLY A 254 -7.13 11.28 11.77
CA GLY A 254 -8.36 10.78 12.43
C GLY A 254 -9.37 10.11 11.51
N GLY A 255 -9.22 10.29 10.19
CA GLY A 255 -10.06 9.67 9.18
C GLY A 255 -10.76 10.69 8.28
N TYR A 256 -10.90 10.32 7.00
CA TYR A 256 -11.40 11.18 5.92
C TYR A 256 -12.86 10.90 5.53
N SER A 257 -13.45 9.83 6.08
CA SER A 257 -14.82 9.42 5.81
C SER A 257 -15.81 9.80 6.91
N ASN A 258 -15.34 10.20 8.10
CA ASN A 258 -16.17 10.47 9.28
C ASN A 258 -16.44 11.98 9.44
N ILE A 259 -17.09 12.58 8.44
CA ILE A 259 -17.35 14.02 8.41
C ILE A 259 -18.73 14.31 9.06
N PRO A 260 -18.81 15.16 10.10
CA PRO A 260 -20.08 15.46 10.76
C PRO A 260 -21.13 16.02 9.79
N GLY A 261 -22.29 15.36 9.69
CA GLY A 261 -23.37 15.81 8.81
C GLY A 261 -23.23 15.42 7.34
N ALA A 262 -22.18 14.66 6.99
CA ALA A 262 -21.97 14.08 5.67
C ALA A 262 -21.98 12.55 5.77
N GLU A 263 -22.71 11.90 4.87
CA GLU A 263 -22.83 10.44 4.83
C GLU A 263 -22.10 9.91 3.59
N PRO A 264 -21.03 9.12 3.74
CA PRO A 264 -20.28 8.60 2.61
C PRO A 264 -21.04 7.47 1.90
N LEU A 265 -20.87 7.36 0.58
CA LEU A 265 -21.39 6.24 -0.21
C LEU A 265 -20.45 5.03 -0.19
N GLY A 266 -19.16 5.26 0.07
CA GLY A 266 -18.13 4.24 0.13
C GLY A 266 -16.80 4.71 -0.43
N ALA A 267 -15.77 3.88 -0.29
CA ALA A 267 -14.46 4.16 -0.86
C ALA A 267 -14.54 4.15 -2.40
N LEU A 268 -13.97 5.18 -3.04
CA LEU A 268 -13.62 5.11 -4.47
C LEU A 268 -12.39 4.21 -4.61
N GLY A 269 -11.41 4.39 -3.71
CA GLY A 269 -10.19 3.61 -3.67
C GLY A 269 -9.01 4.44 -3.16
N GLY A 270 -7.80 4.07 -3.54
CA GLY A 270 -6.59 4.74 -3.09
C GLY A 270 -5.43 4.59 -4.07
N TRP A 271 -4.35 5.29 -3.78
CA TRP A 271 -3.13 5.28 -4.56
C TRP A 271 -1.92 5.19 -3.65
N VAL A 272 -0.93 4.43 -4.10
CA VAL A 272 0.41 4.37 -3.49
C VAL A 272 1.47 4.45 -4.59
N PRO A 273 2.73 4.81 -4.26
CA PRO A 273 3.82 4.86 -5.21
C PRO A 273 3.97 3.58 -6.04
N GLY A 274 4.04 3.76 -7.36
CA GLY A 274 4.18 2.67 -8.32
C GLY A 274 2.85 2.13 -8.87
N VAL A 275 1.71 2.49 -8.29
CA VAL A 275 0.40 2.24 -8.90
C VAL A 275 0.14 3.28 -9.98
N THR A 276 -0.35 2.82 -11.14
CA THR A 276 -0.79 3.69 -12.25
C THR A 276 -2.30 3.92 -12.15
N ALA A 277 -3.12 3.29 -12.98
CA ALA A 277 -4.56 3.28 -12.81
C ALA A 277 -5.02 2.08 -11.96
N SER A 278 -6.26 2.13 -11.48
CA SER A 278 -6.95 1.01 -10.84
C SER A 278 -8.27 0.78 -11.55
N ASN A 279 -8.40 -0.37 -12.22
CA ASN A 279 -9.66 -0.81 -12.81
C ASN A 279 -10.37 -1.71 -11.82
N TYR A 280 -11.67 -1.52 -11.65
CA TYR A 280 -12.47 -2.46 -10.88
C TYR A 280 -12.60 -3.78 -11.66
N PRO A 281 -12.81 -4.91 -10.96
CA PRO A 281 -13.02 -6.20 -11.60
C PRO A 281 -14.07 -6.14 -12.71
N ALA A 282 -13.84 -6.87 -13.80
CA ALA A 282 -14.70 -6.83 -14.97
C ALA A 282 -16.16 -7.14 -14.63
N GLY A 283 -17.09 -6.34 -15.18
CA GLY A 283 -18.53 -6.47 -14.90
C GLY A 283 -18.97 -5.84 -13.56
N THR A 284 -18.07 -5.17 -12.85
CA THR A 284 -18.39 -4.44 -11.61
C THR A 284 -18.09 -2.95 -11.72
N GLY A 285 -18.58 -2.18 -10.75
CA GLY A 285 -18.23 -0.78 -10.61
C GLY A 285 -18.76 -0.13 -9.34
N THR A 286 -18.36 1.11 -9.09
CA THR A 286 -18.86 1.91 -7.95
C THR A 286 -19.87 2.94 -8.45
N PHE A 287 -21.00 3.08 -7.74
CA PHE A 287 -22.04 4.03 -8.10
C PHE A 287 -21.63 5.47 -7.76
N ILE A 288 -21.72 6.38 -8.74
CA ILE A 288 -21.41 7.80 -8.60
C ILE A 288 -22.67 8.61 -8.96
N PRO A 289 -23.39 9.19 -7.99
CA PRO A 289 -24.59 9.96 -8.29
C PRO A 289 -24.26 11.32 -8.95
N ALA A 290 -25.27 11.93 -9.55
CA ALA A 290 -25.19 13.30 -10.04
C ALA A 290 -24.76 14.27 -8.92
N GLY A 291 -23.75 15.10 -9.21
CA GLY A 291 -23.22 16.10 -8.29
C GLY A 291 -22.37 15.52 -7.15
N ALA A 292 -21.99 14.25 -7.23
CA ALA A 292 -21.10 13.64 -6.23
C ALA A 292 -19.75 14.36 -6.17
N VAL A 293 -19.15 14.31 -4.97
CA VAL A 293 -17.78 14.77 -4.72
C VAL A 293 -16.97 13.63 -4.15
N VAL A 294 -15.64 13.74 -4.27
CA VAL A 294 -14.70 12.83 -3.64
C VAL A 294 -13.95 13.60 -2.56
N VAL A 295 -13.90 13.07 -1.34
CA VAL A 295 -12.92 13.54 -0.36
C VAL A 295 -11.69 12.67 -0.50
N ALA A 296 -10.56 13.28 -0.85
CA ALA A 296 -9.26 12.64 -0.95
C ALA A 296 -8.38 13.07 0.24
N GLN A 297 -8.00 12.10 1.07
CA GLN A 297 -6.94 12.26 2.05
C GLN A 297 -5.61 11.98 1.38
N ILE A 298 -4.72 12.95 1.41
CA ILE A 298 -3.37 12.84 0.89
C ILE A 298 -2.43 12.86 2.09
N HIS A 299 -1.64 11.80 2.23
CA HIS A 299 -0.55 11.76 3.19
C HIS A 299 0.72 12.25 2.51
N TYR A 300 1.22 13.40 2.97
CA TYR A 300 2.50 13.97 2.54
C TYR A 300 3.61 13.62 3.53
N ASN A 301 4.64 12.93 3.05
CA ASN A 301 5.90 12.76 3.76
C ASN A 301 6.80 13.98 3.49
N THR A 302 6.96 14.83 4.51
CA THR A 302 7.65 16.12 4.36
C THR A 302 9.17 15.99 4.28
N LEU A 303 9.73 14.80 4.57
CA LEU A 303 11.14 14.49 4.30
C LEU A 303 11.43 14.43 2.79
N GLY A 304 10.41 14.22 1.96
CA GLY A 304 10.49 14.19 0.49
C GLY A 304 10.74 15.56 -0.15
N GLY A 305 10.56 16.65 0.61
CA GLY A 305 10.74 18.03 0.15
C GLY A 305 9.54 18.93 0.47
N THR A 306 9.60 20.17 0.01
CA THR A 306 8.59 21.22 0.29
C THR A 306 8.03 21.85 -1.00
N ASP A 307 8.26 21.20 -2.14
CA ASP A 307 7.66 21.64 -3.40
C ASP A 307 6.14 21.39 -3.36
N PRO A 308 5.32 22.27 -3.95
CA PRO A 308 3.87 22.10 -3.93
C PRO A 308 3.44 20.84 -4.67
N ASP A 309 2.26 20.33 -4.31
CA ASP A 309 1.55 19.27 -5.01
C ASP A 309 0.18 19.74 -5.48
N ARG A 310 -0.24 19.19 -6.62
CA ARG A 310 -1.59 19.31 -7.15
C ARG A 310 -2.01 17.96 -7.71
N THR A 311 -2.36 17.04 -6.82
CA THR A 311 -2.80 15.70 -7.18
C THR A 311 -4.06 15.73 -8.04
N GLY A 312 -3.99 15.09 -9.21
CA GLY A 312 -5.11 14.89 -10.13
C GLY A 312 -5.91 13.62 -9.84
N LEU A 313 -7.14 13.58 -10.36
CA LEU A 313 -8.03 12.43 -10.38
C LEU A 313 -8.67 12.28 -11.77
N ASP A 314 -8.42 11.14 -12.41
CA ASP A 314 -9.16 10.68 -13.59
C ASP A 314 -10.16 9.58 -13.19
N LEU A 315 -11.37 9.59 -13.77
CA LEU A 315 -12.36 8.51 -13.63
C LEU A 315 -12.74 7.94 -15.00
N ALA A 316 -12.92 6.63 -15.04
CA ALA A 316 -13.60 5.94 -16.13
C ALA A 316 -15.01 5.54 -15.69
N PHE A 317 -16.00 5.82 -16.53
CA PHE A 317 -17.36 5.34 -16.36
C PHE A 317 -17.67 4.24 -17.38
N ALA A 318 -18.57 3.33 -17.01
CA ALA A 318 -19.12 2.39 -17.97
C ALA A 318 -19.91 3.13 -19.07
N PRO A 319 -19.95 2.59 -20.30
CA PRO A 319 -20.85 3.09 -21.33
C PRO A 319 -22.31 3.04 -20.83
N PRO A 320 -23.12 4.10 -21.03
CA PRO A 320 -24.49 4.16 -20.51
C PRO A 320 -25.38 2.97 -20.90
N GLU A 321 -25.09 2.32 -22.03
CA GLU A 321 -25.82 1.14 -22.50
C GLU A 321 -25.61 -0.15 -21.69
N VAL A 322 -24.58 -0.22 -20.83
CA VAL A 322 -24.25 -1.41 -20.02
C VAL A 322 -24.18 -1.14 -18.52
N GLU A 323 -24.39 0.12 -18.07
CA GLU A 323 -24.31 0.47 -16.65
C GLU A 323 -25.31 -0.32 -15.78
N ASP A 324 -26.54 -0.51 -16.28
CA ASP A 324 -27.58 -1.26 -15.57
C ASP A 324 -27.28 -2.77 -15.44
N ASP A 325 -26.32 -3.28 -16.21
CA ASP A 325 -25.89 -4.69 -16.18
C ASP A 325 -24.72 -4.91 -15.19
N LEU A 326 -24.11 -3.85 -14.65
CA LEU A 326 -22.99 -3.96 -13.73
C LEU A 326 -23.43 -4.32 -12.30
N VAL A 327 -22.62 -5.14 -11.64
CA VAL A 327 -22.77 -5.42 -10.21
C VAL A 327 -22.01 -4.37 -9.40
N LEU A 328 -22.68 -3.74 -8.44
CA LEU A 328 -22.04 -2.71 -7.62
C LEU A 328 -21.03 -3.35 -6.66
N LEU A 329 -19.79 -2.88 -6.76
CA LEU A 329 -18.68 -3.29 -5.91
C LEU A 329 -18.79 -2.61 -4.56
N HIS A 330 -18.78 -3.40 -3.49
CA HIS A 330 -18.73 -2.87 -2.13
C HIS A 330 -17.35 -3.10 -1.51
N THR A 331 -16.73 -2.06 -0.95
CA THR A 331 -15.48 -2.18 -0.20
C THR A 331 -15.77 -2.13 1.29
N SER A 332 -15.50 -3.22 1.99
CA SER A 332 -15.76 -3.40 3.42
C SER A 332 -14.45 -3.34 4.21
N GLY A 333 -14.36 -2.41 5.16
CA GLY A 333 -13.23 -2.32 6.09
C GLY A 333 -13.46 -3.16 7.35
N MET A 334 -12.40 -3.81 7.84
CA MET A 334 -12.36 -4.55 9.10
C MET A 334 -11.26 -3.98 10.02
N PRO A 335 -11.51 -2.87 10.71
CA PRO A 335 -10.53 -2.30 11.63
C PRO A 335 -10.50 -2.99 12.98
N TRP A 336 -9.33 -3.19 13.59
CA TRP A 336 -9.25 -3.73 14.95
C TRP A 336 -8.79 -2.69 15.98
N PRO A 337 -9.66 -1.73 16.36
CA PRO A 337 -9.32 -0.77 17.39
C PRO A 337 -9.31 -1.47 18.77
N GLY A 338 -8.31 -1.16 19.59
CA GLY A 338 -8.30 -1.57 21.00
C GLY A 338 -7.16 -2.51 21.44
N PHE A 339 -6.14 -2.72 20.59
CA PHE A 339 -4.90 -3.36 21.03
C PHE A 339 -3.91 -2.31 21.58
N MET A 340 -2.94 -2.81 22.35
CA MET A 340 -1.78 -2.07 22.85
C MET A 340 -0.57 -2.99 22.79
N ILE A 341 0.42 -2.60 22.02
CA ILE A 341 1.69 -3.30 21.83
C ILE A 341 2.62 -2.87 22.96
N PRO A 342 3.03 -3.78 23.86
CA PRO A 342 3.92 -3.42 24.97
C PRO A 342 5.27 -2.92 24.48
N ALA A 343 5.85 -1.97 25.20
CA ALA A 343 7.22 -1.52 25.02
C ALA A 343 8.21 -2.69 25.05
N GLY A 344 8.99 -2.88 23.97
CA GLY A 344 10.07 -3.87 23.89
C GLY A 344 9.63 -5.29 23.53
N ASP A 345 8.35 -5.52 23.26
CA ASP A 345 7.84 -6.80 22.77
C ASP A 345 8.17 -6.95 21.28
N ASP A 346 8.98 -7.96 20.93
CA ASP A 346 9.49 -8.18 19.57
C ASP A 346 8.57 -9.06 18.71
N SER A 347 7.44 -9.52 19.25
CA SER A 347 6.58 -10.51 18.59
C SER A 347 5.11 -10.44 19.02
N TYR A 348 4.63 -9.25 19.41
CA TYR A 348 3.25 -9.04 19.81
C TYR A 348 2.30 -9.38 18.65
N SER A 349 1.26 -10.16 18.94
CA SER A 349 0.24 -10.51 17.95
C SER A 349 -1.17 -10.26 18.48
N THR A 350 -2.05 -9.81 17.59
CA THR A 350 -3.47 -9.59 17.86
C THR A 350 -4.30 -10.17 16.72
N GLU A 351 -5.51 -10.60 17.03
CA GLU A 351 -6.44 -11.15 16.05
C GLU A 351 -7.86 -10.64 16.26
N ARG A 352 -8.59 -10.52 15.16
CA ARG A 352 -10.02 -10.19 15.12
C ARG A 352 -10.73 -11.18 14.23
N GLU A 353 -11.85 -11.70 14.71
CA GLU A 353 -12.78 -12.49 13.91
C GLU A 353 -14.11 -11.73 13.75
N VAL A 354 -14.61 -11.69 12.52
CA VAL A 354 -15.91 -11.08 12.19
C VAL A 354 -16.66 -12.03 11.25
N ARG A 355 -17.96 -12.22 11.50
CA ARG A 355 -18.81 -12.97 10.56
C ARG A 355 -18.83 -12.27 9.21
N ALA A 356 -18.69 -13.05 8.14
CA ALA A 356 -18.73 -12.55 6.78
C ALA A 356 -20.01 -11.73 6.53
N GLY A 357 -21.19 -12.21 6.95
CA GLY A 357 -22.44 -11.46 6.80
C GLY A 357 -22.45 -10.05 7.44
N VAL A 358 -21.59 -9.80 8.43
CA VAL A 358 -21.45 -8.46 9.04
C VAL A 358 -20.53 -7.56 8.21
N LEU A 359 -19.43 -8.10 7.68
CA LEU A 359 -18.50 -7.34 6.84
C LEU A 359 -19.09 -7.04 5.47
N LEU A 360 -19.67 -8.05 4.83
CA LEU A 360 -20.09 -8.05 3.44
C LEU A 360 -21.46 -7.37 3.24
N ASN A 361 -21.73 -6.21 3.86
CA ASN A 361 -23.04 -5.53 3.88
C ASN A 361 -23.53 -5.01 2.48
N ALA A 362 -23.28 -5.75 1.41
CA ALA A 362 -23.97 -5.79 0.12
C ALA A 362 -25.36 -6.47 0.22
N GLY A 363 -26.02 -6.48 1.39
CA GLY A 363 -27.30 -7.16 1.58
C GLY A 363 -27.22 -8.70 1.62
N LEU A 364 -26.04 -9.24 1.94
CA LEU A 364 -25.78 -10.66 2.13
C LEU A 364 -26.23 -11.09 3.54
N ALA A 365 -27.35 -11.82 3.62
CA ALA A 365 -27.80 -12.46 4.86
C ALA A 365 -26.96 -13.72 5.14
N ASP A 366 -27.04 -14.27 6.36
CA ASP A 366 -26.29 -15.47 6.78
C ASP A 366 -26.36 -16.62 5.76
N ASP A 367 -27.53 -16.83 5.15
CA ASP A 367 -27.79 -17.91 4.18
C ASP A 367 -27.45 -17.56 2.72
N LYS A 368 -26.94 -16.36 2.45
CA LYS A 368 -26.54 -15.91 1.11
C LYS A 368 -25.05 -16.12 0.87
N THR A 369 -24.72 -16.33 -0.40
CA THR A 369 -23.35 -16.38 -0.92
C THR A 369 -23.04 -15.07 -1.63
N GLY A 370 -21.89 -14.48 -1.33
CA GLY A 370 -21.26 -13.43 -2.12
C GLY A 370 -19.90 -13.88 -2.63
N PHE A 371 -19.17 -12.95 -3.23
CA PHE A 371 -17.86 -13.21 -3.82
C PHE A 371 -16.87 -12.09 -3.45
N LEU A 372 -15.69 -12.48 -3.00
CA LEU A 372 -14.56 -11.58 -2.82
C LEU A 372 -13.82 -11.44 -4.15
N LEU A 373 -13.64 -10.20 -4.59
CA LEU A 373 -12.96 -9.87 -5.84
C LEU A 373 -11.61 -9.18 -5.62
N GLY A 374 -11.42 -8.59 -4.45
CA GLY A 374 -10.18 -7.93 -4.08
C GLY A 374 -10.00 -7.84 -2.57
N ILE A 375 -8.77 -7.58 -2.16
CA ILE A 375 -8.33 -7.58 -0.78
C ILE A 375 -7.19 -6.59 -0.57
N ALA A 376 -7.15 -5.95 0.59
CA ALA A 376 -6.03 -5.12 1.03
C ALA A 376 -5.81 -5.31 2.53
N ALA A 377 -4.60 -4.98 2.98
CA ALA A 377 -4.19 -5.04 4.37
C ALA A 377 -3.37 -3.79 4.72
N HIS A 378 -3.45 -3.34 5.98
CA HIS A 378 -2.71 -2.16 6.43
C HIS A 378 -2.29 -2.25 7.90
N MET A 379 -1.03 -1.89 8.15
CA MET A 379 -0.37 -1.70 9.44
C MET A 379 0.65 -0.55 9.33
N HIS A 380 1.15 -0.02 10.45
CA HIS A 380 2.21 1.00 10.43
C HIS A 380 3.61 0.38 10.54
N LYS A 381 4.56 1.11 11.14
CA LYS A 381 6.00 0.84 11.11
C LYS A 381 6.45 -0.35 11.96
N LEU A 382 5.74 -0.66 13.05
CA LEU A 382 6.00 -1.82 13.90
C LEU A 382 5.47 -3.12 13.29
N GLY A 383 4.53 -3.05 12.35
CA GLY A 383 4.00 -4.23 11.67
C GLY A 383 5.10 -5.05 10.99
N VAL A 384 5.03 -6.38 11.12
CA VAL A 384 5.98 -7.31 10.50
C VAL A 384 5.31 -8.44 9.72
N GLU A 385 4.07 -8.79 10.06
CA GLU A 385 3.28 -9.82 9.39
C GLU A 385 1.78 -9.54 9.54
N ILE A 386 1.01 -9.73 8.46
CA ILE A 386 -0.44 -9.60 8.46
C ILE A 386 -1.08 -10.70 7.63
N GLU A 387 -2.17 -11.26 8.14
CA GLU A 387 -2.90 -12.34 7.49
C GLU A 387 -4.41 -12.10 7.59
N LEU A 388 -5.10 -12.28 6.46
CA LEU A 388 -6.54 -12.46 6.36
C LEU A 388 -6.85 -13.89 5.95
N SER A 389 -7.74 -14.54 6.67
CA SER A 389 -8.22 -15.90 6.37
C SER A 389 -9.74 -15.99 6.45
N ARG A 390 -10.31 -16.99 5.76
CA ARG A 390 -11.73 -17.37 5.82
C ARG A 390 -11.84 -18.70 6.55
N ILE A 391 -12.66 -18.74 7.59
CA ILE A 391 -13.02 -19.95 8.31
C ILE A 391 -14.46 -20.33 7.93
N ASP A 392 -14.64 -21.48 7.30
CA ASP A 392 -15.96 -21.99 6.90
C ASP A 392 -16.76 -22.58 8.08
N GLU A 393 -18.02 -22.95 7.86
CA GLU A 393 -18.86 -23.57 8.90
C GLU A 393 -18.32 -24.92 9.43
N ALA A 394 -17.49 -25.61 8.67
CA ALA A 394 -16.84 -26.85 9.08
C ALA A 394 -15.57 -26.61 9.91
N GLY A 395 -15.11 -25.36 10.00
CA GLY A 395 -13.90 -24.94 10.69
C GLY A 395 -12.63 -25.09 9.87
N ASN A 396 -12.73 -25.23 8.54
CA ASN A 396 -11.58 -25.17 7.66
C ASN A 396 -11.18 -23.71 7.48
N GLU A 397 -9.89 -23.43 7.64
CA GLU A 397 -9.31 -22.10 7.49
C GLU A 397 -8.52 -22.03 6.18
N ASP A 398 -8.94 -21.15 5.28
CA ASP A 398 -8.29 -20.87 4.00
C ASP A 398 -7.69 -19.46 4.04
N THR A 399 -6.42 -19.32 3.65
CA THR A 399 -5.76 -18.00 3.52
C THR A 399 -6.39 -17.20 2.37
N LEU A 400 -6.71 -15.94 2.63
CA LEU A 400 -7.18 -14.97 1.62
C LEU A 400 -6.07 -14.01 1.22
N LEU A 401 -5.25 -13.58 2.17
CA LEU A 401 -4.05 -12.77 1.97
C LEU A 401 -3.10 -13.00 3.12
N HIS A 402 -1.84 -13.30 2.83
CA HIS A 402 -0.78 -13.37 3.83
C HIS A 402 0.41 -12.56 3.35
N ILE A 403 0.83 -11.58 4.14
CA ILE A 403 2.04 -10.79 3.92
C ILE A 403 3.01 -11.16 5.05
N PRO A 404 3.95 -12.08 4.80
CA PRO A 404 4.86 -12.60 5.83
C PRO A 404 6.01 -11.65 6.18
N LYS A 405 6.17 -10.58 5.40
CA LYS A 405 7.19 -9.53 5.60
C LYS A 405 6.57 -8.19 5.27
N TRP A 406 5.83 -7.64 6.23
CA TRP A 406 5.24 -6.31 6.09
C TRP A 406 6.32 -5.25 5.94
N ASP A 407 6.11 -4.34 4.99
CA ASP A 407 6.90 -3.13 4.81
C ASP A 407 5.92 -1.97 4.67
N PHE A 408 6.00 -1.02 5.61
CA PHE A 408 5.13 0.16 5.64
C PHE A 408 5.19 0.98 4.34
N SER A 409 6.29 0.90 3.59
CA SER A 409 6.45 1.61 2.32
C SER A 409 5.64 0.97 1.18
N TRP A 410 5.19 -0.27 1.34
CA TRP A 410 4.53 -1.08 0.32
C TRP A 410 3.13 -1.53 0.74
N GLN A 411 2.21 -0.57 0.76
CA GLN A 411 0.79 -0.79 1.06
C GLN A 411 0.02 -0.98 -0.25
N GLY A 412 -0.52 -2.16 -0.51
CA GLY A 412 -1.17 -2.48 -1.77
C GLY A 412 -2.61 -2.96 -1.62
N SER A 413 -3.40 -2.73 -2.67
CA SER A 413 -4.66 -3.44 -2.91
C SER A 413 -4.45 -4.45 -4.02
N TYR A 414 -5.09 -5.62 -3.89
CA TYR A 414 -4.91 -6.74 -4.79
C TYR A 414 -6.26 -7.26 -5.26
N SER A 415 -6.34 -7.64 -6.54
CA SER A 415 -7.51 -8.30 -7.13
C SER A 415 -7.23 -9.79 -7.28
N PHE A 416 -8.21 -10.63 -6.97
CA PHE A 416 -8.07 -12.07 -7.18
C PHE A 416 -8.24 -12.41 -8.66
N VAL A 417 -7.42 -13.34 -9.16
CA VAL A 417 -7.61 -13.90 -10.51
C VAL A 417 -8.95 -14.64 -10.60
N ASP A 418 -9.27 -15.40 -9.56
CA ASP A 418 -10.53 -16.12 -9.43
C ASP A 418 -11.31 -15.57 -8.22
N ALA A 419 -12.56 -15.19 -8.44
CA ALA A 419 -13.43 -14.74 -7.36
C ALA A 419 -13.61 -15.80 -6.27
N ILE A 420 -13.45 -15.42 -5.01
CA ILE A 420 -13.54 -16.35 -3.88
C ILE A 420 -14.98 -16.33 -3.34
N PRO A 421 -15.74 -17.44 -3.38
CA PRO A 421 -17.08 -17.49 -2.82
C PRO A 421 -17.03 -17.38 -1.29
N VAL A 422 -17.97 -16.67 -0.70
CA VAL A 422 -18.06 -16.53 0.76
C VAL A 422 -19.54 -16.57 1.17
N VAL A 423 -19.86 -17.35 2.19
CA VAL A 423 -21.23 -17.45 2.72
C VAL A 423 -21.34 -16.55 3.95
N GLY A 424 -22.50 -15.94 4.19
CA GLY A 424 -22.69 -15.02 5.32
C GLY A 424 -22.35 -15.63 6.69
N THR A 425 -22.48 -16.96 6.83
CA THR A 425 -22.08 -17.73 8.02
C THR A 425 -20.58 -17.93 8.18
N ASP A 426 -19.75 -17.71 7.16
CA ASP A 426 -18.29 -17.83 7.30
C ASP A 426 -17.76 -16.79 8.30
N THR A 427 -16.55 -17.02 8.80
CA THR A 427 -15.81 -16.04 9.62
C THR A 427 -14.62 -15.54 8.82
N ILE A 428 -14.45 -14.23 8.75
CA ILE A 428 -13.20 -13.63 8.29
C ILE A 428 -12.37 -13.33 9.52
N LYS A 429 -11.13 -13.81 9.51
CA LYS A 429 -10.14 -13.57 10.55
C LYS A 429 -9.06 -12.64 10.00
N LEU A 430 -8.65 -11.67 10.81
CA LEU A 430 -7.48 -10.82 10.58
C LEU A 430 -6.52 -10.99 11.74
N ARG A 431 -5.26 -11.29 11.43
CA ARG A 431 -4.17 -11.41 12.38
C ARG A 431 -3.07 -10.43 11.99
N CYS A 432 -2.58 -9.68 12.97
CA CYS A 432 -1.47 -8.74 12.81
C CYS A 432 -0.37 -9.09 13.81
N VAL A 433 0.88 -8.96 13.40
CA VAL A 433 2.07 -9.19 14.22
C VAL A 433 2.97 -7.95 14.14
N TYR A 434 3.56 -7.59 15.28
CA TYR A 434 4.38 -6.40 15.44
C TYR A 434 5.68 -6.71 16.15
N ASP A 435 6.73 -5.96 15.81
CA ASP A 435 8.00 -5.90 16.53
C ASP A 435 8.18 -4.50 17.12
N ASN A 436 8.01 -4.36 18.44
CA ASN A 436 8.22 -3.12 19.19
C ASN A 436 9.53 -3.15 19.99
N SER A 437 10.53 -3.92 19.54
CA SER A 437 11.87 -3.93 20.11
C SER A 437 12.62 -2.63 19.83
N ASP A 438 13.61 -2.31 20.68
CA ASP A 438 14.51 -1.16 20.48
C ASP A 438 15.19 -1.18 19.10
N ALA A 439 15.54 -2.38 18.63
CA ALA A 439 16.26 -2.57 17.36
C ALA A 439 15.36 -2.28 16.15
N HIS A 440 14.13 -2.80 16.13
CA HIS A 440 13.19 -2.54 15.05
C HIS A 440 12.76 -1.08 15.01
N ARG A 441 12.43 -0.49 16.17
CA ARG A 441 12.12 0.94 16.27
C ARG A 441 13.23 1.83 15.73
N ALA A 442 14.49 1.51 16.06
CA ALA A 442 15.64 2.24 15.52
C ALA A 442 15.75 2.09 13.99
N ALA A 443 15.50 0.89 13.45
CA ALA A 443 15.48 0.65 12.00
C ALA A 443 14.36 1.44 11.28
N GLN A 444 13.22 1.61 11.95
CA GLN A 444 12.06 2.37 11.46
C GLN A 444 12.13 3.88 11.73
N MET A 445 13.26 4.37 12.27
CA MET A 445 13.49 5.76 12.67
C MET A 445 12.43 6.28 13.65
N MET A 446 11.96 5.42 14.54
CA MET A 446 10.98 5.77 15.58
C MET A 446 11.66 6.29 16.84
N GLY A 447 10.88 6.97 17.68
CA GLY A 447 11.32 7.46 18.98
C GLY A 447 11.65 6.35 19.99
N PRO A 448 11.94 6.71 21.26
CA PRO A 448 12.22 5.72 22.30
C PRO A 448 11.07 4.71 22.44
N THR A 449 11.42 3.53 22.94
CA THR A 449 10.46 2.43 23.12
C THR A 449 9.43 2.78 24.18
N GLU A 450 8.17 2.63 23.81
CA GLU A 450 7.00 2.90 24.62
C GLU A 450 5.85 1.98 24.20
N ASP A 451 4.80 1.92 25.02
CA ASP A 451 3.60 1.19 24.65
C ASP A 451 2.91 1.91 23.47
N VAL A 452 2.58 1.18 22.41
CA VAL A 452 1.97 1.74 21.20
C VAL A 452 0.56 1.19 21.03
N GLY A 453 -0.42 2.07 20.90
CA GLY A 453 -1.83 1.71 20.71
C GLY A 453 -2.30 1.90 19.28
N TRP A 454 -3.60 1.62 19.06
CA TRP A 454 -4.27 2.01 17.83
C TRP A 454 -4.22 3.53 17.63
N GLY A 455 -3.84 3.97 16.43
CA GLY A 455 -3.92 5.37 16.05
C GLY A 455 -3.64 5.59 14.57
N GLU A 456 -3.86 6.83 14.14
CA GLU A 456 -3.71 7.23 12.74
C GLU A 456 -2.30 7.74 12.43
N GLY A 457 -1.51 8.04 13.46
CA GLY A 457 -0.14 8.48 13.27
C GLY A 457 0.77 7.35 12.82
N THR A 458 1.74 7.68 11.99
CA THR A 458 2.81 6.77 11.58
C THR A 458 3.59 6.16 12.76
N ALA A 459 3.56 6.83 13.93
CA ALA A 459 4.17 6.35 15.17
C ALA A 459 3.20 5.56 16.08
N ASP A 460 1.89 5.64 15.80
CA ASP A 460 0.88 4.74 16.35
C ASP A 460 0.83 3.45 15.50
N GLU A 461 -0.09 2.53 15.80
CA GLU A 461 -0.28 1.32 14.99
C GLU A 461 -1.71 1.08 14.53
N MET A 462 -1.83 0.22 13.52
CA MET A 462 -3.10 -0.22 12.97
C MET A 462 -3.09 -1.70 12.60
N CYS A 463 -4.28 -2.28 12.61
CA CYS A 463 -4.57 -3.62 12.10
C CYS A 463 -5.84 -3.53 11.26
N LEU A 464 -5.67 -3.40 9.95
CA LEU A 464 -6.76 -3.20 8.99
C LEU A 464 -6.76 -4.29 7.92
N GLY A 465 -7.95 -4.80 7.63
CA GLY A 465 -8.24 -5.55 6.42
C GLY A 465 -9.32 -4.85 5.61
N TYR A 466 -9.24 -4.94 4.28
CA TYR A 466 -10.27 -4.46 3.37
C TYR A 466 -10.65 -5.58 2.41
N LEU A 467 -11.95 -5.72 2.15
CA LEU A 467 -12.50 -6.71 1.24
C LEU A 467 -13.35 -6.02 0.19
N GLN A 468 -13.12 -6.31 -1.09
CA GLN A 468 -13.99 -5.92 -2.18
C GLN A 468 -14.94 -7.06 -2.52
N VAL A 469 -16.23 -6.77 -2.53
CA VAL A 469 -17.30 -7.78 -2.43
C VAL A 469 -18.43 -7.48 -3.41
N VAL A 470 -18.98 -8.52 -4.00
CA VAL A 470 -20.26 -8.51 -4.73
C VAL A 470 -21.19 -9.60 -4.20
N ASP A 471 -22.50 -9.41 -4.32
CA ASP A 471 -23.51 -10.39 -3.90
C ASP A 471 -23.79 -11.47 -4.97
N HIS A 472 -23.36 -11.24 -6.21
CA HIS A 472 -23.35 -12.21 -7.30
C HIS A 472 -22.25 -11.86 -8.31
N LEU A 473 -21.79 -12.85 -9.08
CA LEU A 473 -20.88 -12.59 -10.19
C LEU A 473 -21.64 -12.00 -11.39
N PRO A 474 -20.99 -11.11 -12.18
CA PRO A 474 -21.55 -10.57 -13.42
C PRO A 474 -21.91 -11.62 -14.48
#